data_AF-E3UXJ3-F1
#
_entry.id   AF-E3UXJ3-F1
#
_cell.length_a   1.000
_cell.length_b   1.000
_cell.length_c   1.000
_cell.angle_alpha   90.00
_cell.angle_beta   90.00
_cell.angle_gamma   90.00
#
_symmetry.space_group_name_H-M   'P 1'
#
loop_
_entity.id
_entity.type
_entity.pdbx_description
1 polymer ?
#
loop_
_entity_poly.entity_id
_entity_poly.type
_entity_poly.pdbx_seq_one_letter_code
_entity_poly.pdbx_strand_id
1 'polypeptide(L)'
;MLIGIFYVMNKIGSMNFYLMNNFMFNYDLLYFCLLCAFLVKMPMFLVHLWLPKAHVEAPVSGSMILAGIMLKLGGYGMLRVIAFLQLMNLKYSFVWISISLVGGVLVSLVCLRQTDLKALIAYSSVAHMGIVLSGLLTMTYWGLSGSYTLMIAH
;
A
#
# COMPACT_ATOMS: atom_id res chain seq x y z
N MET A 1 4.11 6.09 11.20
CA MET A 1 5.43 5.61 10.74
C MET A 1 6.59 6.09 11.62
N LEU A 2 6.99 7.38 11.63
CA LEU A 2 8.17 7.84 12.40
C LEU A 2 8.11 7.47 13.90
N ILE A 3 6.95 7.65 14.54
CA ILE A 3 6.74 7.23 15.93
C ILE A 3 6.97 5.72 16.11
N GLY A 4 6.43 4.91 15.19
CA GLY A 4 6.65 3.46 15.19
C GLY A 4 8.11 3.07 14.99
N ILE A 5 8.83 3.78 14.11
CA ILE A 5 10.27 3.61 13.86
C ILE A 5 11.09 3.92 15.11
N PHE A 6 10.80 5.02 15.82
CA PHE A 6 11.48 5.32 17.08
C PHE A 6 11.18 4.29 18.17
N TYR A 7 9.95 3.77 18.23
CA TYR A 7 9.63 2.70 19.17
C TYR A 7 10.40 1.40 18.86
N VAL A 8 10.49 1.02 17.58
CA VAL A 8 11.31 -0.11 17.11
C VAL A 8 12.77 0.09 17.51
N MET A 9 13.31 1.29 17.29
CA MET A 9 14.67 1.66 17.69
C MET A 9 14.92 1.39 19.17
N ASN A 10 14.01 1.84 20.03
CA ASN A 10 14.15 1.70 21.47
C ASN A 10 14.08 0.23 21.95
N LYS A 11 13.41 -0.64 21.18
CA LYS A 11 13.24 -2.06 21.54
C LYS A 11 14.39 -2.95 21.06
N ILE A 12 14.87 -2.74 19.82
CA ILE A 12 15.88 -3.61 19.19
C ILE A 12 17.28 -3.00 19.32
N GLY A 13 17.39 -1.68 19.41
CA GLY A 13 18.66 -0.96 19.36
C GLY A 13 19.31 -0.92 17.97
N SER A 14 18.64 -1.43 16.92
CA SER A 14 19.15 -1.39 15.55
C SER A 14 18.02 -1.17 14.53
N MET A 15 18.36 -0.55 13.40
CA MET A 15 17.44 -0.28 12.26
C MET A 15 17.73 -1.12 11.02
N ASN A 16 18.63 -2.08 11.13
CA ASN A 16 18.97 -2.94 10.02
C ASN A 16 17.83 -3.93 9.78
N PHE A 17 17.21 -3.88 8.59
CA PHE A 17 16.10 -4.76 8.23
C PHE A 17 16.43 -6.24 8.41
N TYR A 18 17.67 -6.65 8.11
CA TYR A 18 18.11 -8.04 8.27
C TYR A 18 18.07 -8.50 9.73
N LEU A 19 18.59 -7.69 10.65
CA LEU A 19 18.57 -7.99 12.08
C LEU A 19 17.15 -7.96 12.64
N MET A 20 16.34 -7.02 12.16
CA MET A 20 14.95 -6.86 12.59
C MET A 20 14.05 -8.02 12.17
N ASN A 21 14.33 -8.68 11.04
CA ASN A 21 13.53 -9.79 10.54
C ASN A 21 13.54 -11.02 11.45
N ASN A 22 14.57 -11.17 12.29
CA ASN A 22 14.65 -12.26 13.26
C ASN A 22 13.73 -12.04 14.47
N PHE A 23 13.26 -10.81 14.70
CA PHE A 23 12.37 -10.47 15.80
C PHE A 23 10.91 -10.50 15.34
N MET A 24 10.13 -11.36 15.97
CA MET A 24 8.68 -11.43 15.78
C MET A 24 7.97 -10.44 16.73
N PHE A 25 7.45 -9.33 16.20
CA PHE A 25 6.72 -8.34 17.01
C PHE A 25 5.25 -8.70 17.19
N ASN A 26 4.80 -8.70 18.45
CA ASN A 26 3.40 -8.95 18.85
C ASN A 26 2.71 -7.70 19.40
N TYR A 27 2.98 -6.52 18.85
CA TYR A 27 2.39 -5.26 19.34
C TYR A 27 1.34 -4.71 18.35
N ASP A 28 0.06 -4.74 18.73
CA ASP A 28 -1.05 -4.30 17.87
C ASP A 28 -0.92 -2.82 17.46
N LEU A 29 -0.56 -1.96 18.41
CA LEU A 29 -0.41 -0.51 18.15
C LEU A 29 0.71 -0.21 17.13
N LEU A 30 1.81 -0.95 17.23
CA LEU A 30 2.95 -0.81 16.31
C LEU A 30 2.56 -1.25 14.90
N TYR A 31 1.80 -2.33 14.79
CA TYR A 31 1.25 -2.80 13.53
C TYR A 31 0.40 -1.72 12.85
N PHE A 32 -0.58 -1.16 13.54
CA PHE A 32 -1.42 -0.10 12.98
C PHE A 32 -0.62 1.17 12.62
N CYS A 33 0.32 1.60 13.47
CA CYS A 33 1.10 2.83 13.22
C CYS A 33 2.01 2.73 11.98
N LEU A 34 2.57 1.55 11.73
CA LEU A 34 3.41 1.30 10.56
C LEU A 34 2.55 1.07 9.32
N LEU A 35 1.53 0.21 9.41
CA LEU A 35 0.75 -0.20 8.24
C LEU A 35 -0.17 0.92 7.72
N CYS A 36 -0.84 1.68 8.59
CA CYS A 36 -1.69 2.80 8.16
C CYS A 36 -0.91 3.84 7.34
N ALA A 37 0.36 4.08 7.63
CA ALA A 37 1.16 5.04 6.86
C ALA A 37 1.44 4.56 5.42
N PHE A 38 1.59 3.25 5.22
CA PHE A 38 1.74 2.68 3.88
C PHE A 38 0.40 2.61 3.14
N LEU A 39 -0.71 2.37 3.84
CA LEU A 39 -2.06 2.40 3.26
C LEU A 39 -2.52 3.79 2.79
N VAL A 40 -1.93 4.87 3.31
CA VAL A 40 -2.15 6.21 2.77
C VAL A 40 -1.39 6.34 1.44
N LYS A 41 -0.10 5.95 1.42
CA LYS A 41 0.75 6.01 0.20
C LYS A 41 0.25 5.12 -0.94
N MET A 42 -0.22 3.91 -0.60
CA MET A 42 -0.91 3.00 -1.50
C MET A 42 -2.41 3.20 -1.33
N PRO A 43 -3.06 4.04 -2.16
CA PRO A 43 -4.39 4.55 -1.88
C PRO A 43 -5.40 3.40 -1.77
N MET A 44 -5.79 3.11 -0.54
CA MET A 44 -7.01 2.38 -0.29
C MET A 44 -8.23 3.27 -0.52
N PHE A 45 -9.39 2.66 -0.72
CA PHE A 45 -10.66 3.33 -1.02
C PHE A 45 -11.06 4.44 -0.02
N LEU A 46 -10.57 4.44 1.21
CA LEU A 46 -10.85 5.53 2.16
C LEU A 46 -9.99 6.77 1.96
N VAL A 47 -8.76 6.61 1.45
CA VAL A 47 -7.77 7.70 1.34
C VAL A 47 -7.41 8.01 -0.12
N HIS A 48 -8.14 7.44 -1.08
CA HIS A 48 -7.82 7.55 -2.50
C HIS A 48 -7.97 8.95 -3.09
N LEU A 49 -8.79 9.82 -2.50
CA LEU A 49 -9.20 11.11 -3.08
C LEU A 49 -8.05 12.08 -3.35
N TRP A 50 -6.93 11.95 -2.63
CA TRP A 50 -5.75 12.80 -2.84
C TRP A 50 -5.10 12.57 -4.21
N LEU A 51 -5.19 11.36 -4.75
CA LEU A 51 -4.43 10.94 -5.92
C LEU A 51 -5.06 11.50 -7.21
N PRO A 52 -6.38 11.38 -7.47
CA PRO A 52 -7.01 12.00 -8.62
C PRO A 52 -6.81 13.52 -8.69
N LYS A 53 -6.91 14.21 -7.54
CA LYS A 53 -6.69 15.67 -7.47
C LYS A 53 -5.25 16.05 -7.82
N ALA A 54 -4.28 15.32 -7.26
CA ALA A 54 -2.86 15.55 -7.56
C ALA A 54 -2.53 15.32 -9.05
N HIS A 55 -3.15 14.31 -9.68
CA HIS A 55 -2.94 14.03 -11.10
C HIS A 55 -3.54 15.08 -12.04
N VAL A 56 -4.67 15.67 -11.68
CA VAL A 56 -5.33 16.68 -12.52
C VAL A 56 -4.54 17.99 -12.52
N GLU A 57 -4.02 18.41 -11.37
CA GLU A 57 -3.34 19.70 -11.20
C GLU A 57 -1.85 19.68 -11.54
N ALA A 58 -1.20 18.51 -11.48
CA ALA A 58 0.23 18.40 -11.74
C ALA A 58 0.61 18.54 -13.24
N PRO A 59 1.82 19.06 -13.54
CA PRO A 59 2.39 18.98 -14.87
C PRO A 59 2.56 17.51 -15.30
N VAL A 60 2.57 17.27 -16.61
CA VAL A 60 2.59 15.90 -17.18
C VAL A 60 3.77 15.08 -16.64
N SER A 61 4.97 15.66 -16.58
CA SER A 61 6.15 15.01 -16.02
C SER A 61 6.00 14.63 -14.54
N GLY A 62 5.41 15.51 -13.73
CA GLY A 62 5.15 15.25 -12.30
C GLY A 62 4.15 14.11 -12.10
N SER A 63 3.10 14.08 -12.93
CA SER A 63 2.09 13.04 -12.88
C SER A 63 2.66 11.64 -13.20
N MET A 64 3.60 11.55 -14.16
CA MET A 64 4.27 10.29 -14.50
C MET A 64 5.19 9.80 -13.38
N ILE A 65 5.93 10.70 -12.72
CA ILE A 65 6.82 10.34 -11.60
C ILE A 65 6.00 9.85 -10.40
N LEU A 66 4.85 10.49 -10.13
CA LEU A 66 3.97 10.11 -9.01
C LEU A 66 3.41 8.69 -9.21
N ALA A 67 2.80 8.41 -10.37
CA ALA A 67 2.28 7.07 -10.67
C ALA A 67 3.41 6.04 -10.86
N GLY A 68 4.54 6.47 -11.41
CA GLY A 68 5.68 5.64 -11.76
C GLY A 68 6.50 5.18 -10.56
N ILE A 69 6.65 5.99 -9.52
CA ILE A 69 7.62 5.72 -8.44
C ILE A 69 6.97 5.74 -7.06
N MET A 70 6.17 6.76 -6.75
CA MET A 70 5.64 6.94 -5.38
C MET A 70 4.73 5.78 -4.94
N LEU A 71 3.85 5.31 -5.83
CA LEU A 71 2.98 4.17 -5.54
C LEU A 71 3.80 2.88 -5.31
N LYS A 72 4.77 2.60 -6.17
CA LYS A 72 5.59 1.38 -6.06
C LYS A 72 6.51 1.40 -4.85
N LEU A 73 7.05 2.57 -4.46
CA LEU A 73 7.78 2.71 -3.19
C LEU A 73 6.88 2.41 -1.99
N GLY A 74 5.59 2.74 -2.06
CA GLY A 74 4.60 2.36 -1.04
C GLY A 74 4.45 0.85 -0.90
N GLY A 75 4.25 0.14 -2.02
CA GLY A 75 4.14 -1.33 -2.04
C GLY A 75 5.42 -2.04 -1.60
N TYR A 76 6.58 -1.56 -2.05
CA TYR A 76 7.87 -2.09 -1.61
C TYR A 76 8.10 -1.89 -0.11
N GLY A 77 7.76 -0.71 0.42
CA GLY A 77 7.82 -0.44 1.86
C GLY A 77 6.92 -1.39 2.64
N MET A 78 5.72 -1.66 2.12
CA MET A 78 4.80 -2.62 2.72
C MET A 78 5.39 -4.04 2.73
N LEU A 79 5.97 -4.52 1.62
CA LEU A 79 6.66 -5.82 1.56
C LEU A 79 7.74 -5.98 2.65
N ARG A 80 8.57 -4.95 2.84
CA ARG A 80 9.61 -4.95 3.87
C ARG A 80 9.04 -4.94 5.29
N VAL A 81 7.96 -4.20 5.52
CA VAL A 81 7.31 -4.11 6.84
C VAL A 81 6.55 -5.38 7.20
N ILE A 82 5.91 -5.99 6.22
CA ILE A 82 5.17 -7.24 6.37
C ILE A 82 6.09 -8.38 6.86
N ALA A 83 7.36 -8.42 6.41
CA ALA A 83 8.31 -9.48 6.76
C ALA A 83 8.55 -9.62 8.29
N PHE A 84 8.72 -8.51 9.01
CA PHE A 84 8.93 -8.54 10.48
C PHE A 84 7.62 -8.44 11.29
N LEU A 85 6.47 -8.15 10.64
CA LEU A 85 5.14 -8.10 11.27
C LEU A 85 4.24 -9.28 10.90
N GLN A 86 4.82 -10.42 10.55
CA GLN A 86 4.09 -11.57 10.01
C GLN A 86 2.94 -12.05 10.93
N LEU A 87 3.18 -12.21 12.23
CA LEU A 87 2.17 -12.67 13.20
C LEU A 87 0.94 -11.76 13.26
N MET A 88 1.16 -10.45 13.20
CA MET A 88 0.09 -9.44 13.29
C MET A 88 -0.67 -9.34 11.97
N ASN A 89 0.04 -9.44 10.84
CA ASN A 89 -0.60 -9.49 9.53
C ASN A 89 -1.56 -10.67 9.41
N LEU A 90 -1.20 -11.86 9.91
CA LEU A 90 -2.10 -13.01 9.84
C LEU A 90 -3.42 -12.78 10.59
N LYS A 91 -3.41 -11.98 11.66
CA LYS A 91 -4.63 -11.64 12.42
C LYS A 91 -5.50 -10.61 11.71
N TYR A 92 -4.89 -9.58 11.12
CA TYR A 92 -5.62 -8.40 10.60
C TYR A 92 -5.77 -8.37 9.08
N SER A 93 -5.12 -9.27 8.33
CA SER A 93 -5.11 -9.28 6.86
C SER A 93 -6.52 -9.30 6.27
N PHE A 94 -7.43 -10.08 6.85
CA PHE A 94 -8.80 -10.22 6.35
C PHE A 94 -9.55 -8.89 6.27
N VAL A 95 -9.41 -8.03 7.29
CA VAL A 95 -10.05 -6.71 7.33
C VAL A 95 -9.54 -5.85 6.18
N TRP A 96 -8.22 -5.81 5.97
CA TRP A 96 -7.64 -4.99 4.92
C TRP A 96 -7.96 -5.50 3.51
N ILE A 97 -7.96 -6.82 3.31
CA ILE A 97 -8.30 -7.47 2.03
C ILE A 97 -9.75 -7.16 1.64
N SER A 98 -10.69 -7.27 2.59
CA SER A 98 -12.10 -6.97 2.31
C SER A 98 -12.31 -5.51 1.88
N ILE A 99 -11.68 -4.57 2.59
CA ILE A 99 -11.75 -3.13 2.28
C ILE A 99 -11.14 -2.85 0.90
N SER A 100 -10.00 -3.47 0.57
CA SER A 100 -9.33 -3.21 -0.71
C SER A 100 -10.11 -3.76 -1.91
N LEU A 101 -10.72 -4.94 -1.78
CA LEU A 101 -11.51 -5.55 -2.85
C LEU A 101 -12.83 -4.82 -3.09
N VAL A 102 -13.61 -4.56 -2.03
CA VAL A 102 -14.86 -3.78 -2.15
C VAL A 102 -14.56 -2.38 -2.67
N GLY A 103 -13.50 -1.77 -2.15
CA GLY A 103 -13.01 -0.48 -2.61
C GLY A 103 -12.64 -0.45 -4.09
N GLY A 104 -11.91 -1.45 -4.57
CA GLY A 104 -11.53 -1.58 -5.98
C GLY A 104 -12.74 -1.63 -6.92
N VAL A 105 -13.79 -2.36 -6.54
CA VAL A 105 -15.06 -2.43 -7.30
C VAL A 105 -15.78 -1.09 -7.30
N LEU A 106 -15.82 -0.37 -6.18
CA LEU A 106 -16.47 0.94 -6.12
C LEU A 106 -15.71 1.98 -6.97
N VAL A 107 -14.37 1.97 -6.94
CA VAL A 107 -13.58 2.89 -7.78
C VAL A 107 -13.75 2.59 -9.26
N SER A 108 -13.81 1.32 -9.67
CA SER A 108 -14.01 0.96 -11.08
C SER A 108 -15.38 1.44 -11.59
N LEU A 109 -16.42 1.39 -10.76
CA LEU A 109 -17.72 1.98 -11.10
C LEU A 109 -17.68 3.51 -11.21
N VAL A 110 -16.94 4.19 -10.33
CA VAL A 110 -16.76 5.66 -10.42
C VAL A 110 -16.00 6.04 -11.69
N CYS A 111 -15.04 5.21 -12.12
CA CYS A 111 -14.24 5.41 -13.33
C CYS A 111 -15.12 5.51 -14.59
N LEU A 112 -16.21 4.72 -14.68
CA LEU A 112 -17.14 4.75 -15.81
C LEU A 112 -17.88 6.09 -15.98
N ARG A 113 -18.02 6.87 -14.90
CA ARG A 113 -18.70 8.16 -14.92
C ARG A 113 -17.75 9.34 -15.18
N GLN A 114 -16.44 9.12 -15.15
CA GLN A 114 -15.48 10.21 -15.19
C GLN A 114 -15.32 10.75 -16.62
N THR A 115 -15.49 12.07 -16.79
CA THR A 115 -15.33 12.75 -18.09
C THR A 115 -13.87 13.13 -18.38
N ASP A 116 -13.09 13.44 -17.35
CA ASP A 116 -11.71 13.89 -17.52
C ASP A 116 -10.74 12.71 -17.69
N LEU A 117 -10.00 12.69 -18.80
CA LEU A 117 -9.04 11.62 -19.13
C LEU A 117 -7.95 11.43 -18.06
N LYS A 118 -7.38 12.53 -17.52
CA LYS A 118 -6.36 12.45 -16.47
C LYS A 118 -6.90 11.84 -15.18
N ALA A 119 -8.13 12.21 -14.81
CA ALA A 119 -8.78 11.65 -13.63
C ALA A 119 -9.15 10.18 -13.84
N LEU A 120 -9.58 9.81 -15.05
CA LEU A 120 -9.88 8.43 -15.42
C LEU A 120 -8.65 7.51 -15.25
N ILE A 121 -7.48 7.95 -15.73
CA ILE A 121 -6.20 7.22 -15.53
C ILE A 121 -5.83 7.14 -14.04
N ALA A 122 -6.08 8.20 -13.28
CA ALA A 122 -5.82 8.21 -11.85
C ALA A 122 -6.72 7.19 -11.11
N TYR A 123 -8.02 7.15 -11.41
CA TYR A 123 -8.94 6.20 -10.79
C TYR A 123 -8.66 4.75 -11.18
N SER A 124 -8.29 4.46 -12.43
CA SER A 124 -7.88 3.10 -12.82
C SER A 124 -6.63 2.64 -12.06
N SER A 125 -5.66 3.54 -11.80
CA SER A 125 -4.47 3.21 -11.02
C SER A 125 -4.78 2.85 -9.56
N VAL A 126 -5.77 3.50 -8.95
CA VAL A 126 -6.25 3.15 -7.60
C VAL A 126 -6.87 1.76 -7.58
N ALA A 127 -7.65 1.40 -8.60
CA ALA A 127 -8.27 0.07 -8.70
C ALA A 127 -7.21 -1.04 -8.84
N HIS A 128 -6.23 -0.86 -9.72
CA HIS A 128 -5.13 -1.83 -9.89
C HIS A 128 -4.28 -1.98 -8.62
N MET A 129 -3.90 -0.88 -7.98
CA MET A 129 -3.12 -0.92 -6.74
C MET A 129 -3.91 -1.51 -5.56
N GLY A 130 -5.24 -1.40 -5.56
CA GLY A 130 -6.11 -2.11 -4.60
C GLY A 130 -6.00 -3.64 -4.71
N ILE A 131 -5.87 -4.16 -5.94
CA ILE A 131 -5.64 -5.60 -6.19
C ILE A 131 -4.25 -6.00 -5.70
N VAL A 132 -3.22 -5.20 -6.01
CA VAL A 132 -1.84 -5.41 -5.49
C VAL A 132 -1.86 -5.53 -3.98
N LEU A 133 -2.52 -4.60 -3.28
CA LEU A 133 -2.59 -4.59 -1.82
C LEU A 133 -3.21 -5.88 -1.27
N SER A 134 -4.32 -6.32 -1.86
CA SER A 134 -4.96 -7.58 -1.46
C SER A 134 -4.01 -8.77 -1.64
N GLY A 135 -3.29 -8.86 -2.76
CA GLY A 135 -2.32 -9.91 -3.04
C GLY A 135 -1.16 -9.93 -2.06
N LEU A 136 -0.60 -8.76 -1.73
CA LEU A 136 0.48 -8.59 -0.75
C LEU A 136 0.08 -9.09 0.65
N LEU A 137 -1.15 -8.81 1.06
CA LEU A 137 -1.66 -9.14 2.40
C LEU A 137 -2.04 -10.62 2.58
N THR A 138 -2.17 -11.40 1.50
CA THR A 138 -2.44 -12.85 1.62
C THR A 138 -1.26 -13.66 2.15
N MET A 139 -0.03 -13.14 2.10
CA MET A 139 1.19 -13.83 2.53
C MET A 139 1.47 -15.18 1.83
N THR A 140 0.78 -15.45 0.71
CA THR A 140 1.04 -16.63 -0.11
C THR A 140 2.10 -16.33 -1.15
N TYR A 141 2.85 -17.35 -1.56
CA TYR A 141 3.87 -17.19 -2.60
C TYR A 141 3.28 -16.67 -3.92
N TRP A 142 2.11 -17.19 -4.31
CA TRP A 142 1.37 -16.75 -5.50
C TRP A 142 0.87 -15.31 -5.40
N GLY A 143 0.36 -14.90 -4.23
CA GLY A 143 -0.08 -13.53 -3.99
C GLY A 143 1.08 -12.54 -4.04
N LEU A 144 2.22 -12.88 -3.44
CA LEU A 144 3.42 -12.05 -3.46
C LEU A 144 4.02 -11.93 -4.86
N SER A 145 4.14 -13.03 -5.61
CA SER A 145 4.68 -12.99 -6.98
C SER A 145 3.76 -12.24 -7.94
N GLY A 146 2.44 -12.48 -7.86
CA GLY A 146 1.45 -11.80 -8.69
C GLY A 146 1.29 -10.30 -8.38
N SER A 147 1.36 -9.91 -7.11
CA SER A 147 1.36 -8.49 -6.73
C SER A 147 2.62 -7.79 -7.19
N TYR A 148 3.78 -8.45 -7.12
CA TYR A 148 5.05 -7.91 -7.60
C TYR A 148 5.06 -7.70 -9.11
N THR A 149 4.58 -8.67 -9.90
CA THR A 149 4.50 -8.52 -11.36
C THR A 149 3.53 -7.40 -11.76
N LEU A 150 2.38 -7.29 -11.11
CA LEU A 150 1.40 -6.25 -11.41
C LEU A 150 1.90 -4.85 -11.03
N MET A 151 2.69 -4.70 -9.96
CA MET A 151 3.33 -3.43 -9.61
C MET A 151 4.36 -2.95 -10.64
N ILE A 152 5.05 -3.87 -11.32
CA ILE A 152 6.04 -3.54 -12.35
C ILE A 152 5.36 -3.26 -13.69
N ALA A 153 4.30 -4.01 -14.01
CA ALA A 153 3.59 -3.86 -15.28
C ALA A 153 2.78 -2.55 -15.37
N HIS A 154 2.26 -2.07 -14.23
CA HIS A 154 1.54 -0.81 -14.11
C HIS A 154 2.48 0.38 -13.91
#